data_AF-A0A8J7QBG1-F1
#
_entry.id   AF-A0A8J7QBG1-F1
#
_cell.length_a   1.000
_cell.length_b   1.000
_cell.length_c   1.000
_cell.angle_alpha   90.00
_cell.angle_beta   90.00
_cell.angle_gamma   90.00
#
_symmetry.space_group_name_H-M   'P 1'
#
loop_
_entity.id
_entity.type
_entity.pdbx_description
1 polymer ?
#
loop_
_entity_poly.entity_id
_entity_poly.type
_entity_poly.pdbx_seq_one_letter_code
_entity_poly.pdbx_strand_id
1 'polypeptide(L)'
;KAGYRSLLAAPAACAVPEPHKKYTGESKFPLLLLNLHRYFFYGALLFGLLNIWDGIQAFRGIDGGFGFGLGTLIIWVNLIMLWIYTLSCHACRHIVGGRLKHFSKHPLRYRYWTFVSKLNANHGRYAMISLFTAILTDAYIMCVSANWFSDLRIVN
;
A
#
# COMPACT_ATOMS: atom_id res chain seq x y z
N LYS A 1 -12.77 -1.46 6.01
CA LYS A 1 -14.16 -1.56 6.56
C LYS A 1 -14.29 -0.53 7.69
N ALA A 2 -14.52 0.74 7.36
CA ALA A 2 -14.54 1.82 8.36
C ALA A 2 -15.45 2.98 7.92
N GLY A 3 -15.24 3.52 6.72
CA GLY A 3 -15.90 4.77 6.28
C GLY A 3 -17.43 4.79 6.34
N TYR A 4 -18.12 3.73 5.90
CA TYR A 4 -19.58 3.69 5.93
C TYR A 4 -20.19 3.69 7.33
N ARG A 5 -19.58 2.95 8.26
CA ARG A 5 -20.04 2.90 9.65
C ARG A 5 -19.63 4.14 10.42
N SER A 6 -18.43 4.67 10.18
CA SER A 6 -17.92 5.84 10.91
C SER A 6 -18.49 7.17 10.42
N LEU A 7 -18.74 7.33 9.11
CA LEU A 7 -19.24 8.59 8.53
C LEU A 7 -20.76 8.62 8.42
N LEU A 8 -21.39 7.46 8.21
CA LEU A 8 -22.82 7.38 7.91
C LEU A 8 -23.59 6.44 8.83
N ALA A 9 -22.96 5.78 9.80
CA ALA A 9 -23.62 4.80 10.66
C ALA A 9 -24.37 3.69 9.89
N ALA A 10 -23.84 3.29 8.72
CA ALA A 10 -24.46 2.30 7.84
C ALA A 10 -23.55 1.09 7.59
N PRO A 11 -24.02 -0.17 7.74
CA PRO A 11 -25.27 -0.53 8.39
C PRO A 11 -25.19 -0.27 9.90
N ALA A 12 -26.31 0.17 10.47
CA ALA A 12 -26.49 0.28 11.90
C ALA A 12 -26.36 -1.11 12.57
N ALA A 13 -26.09 -1.15 13.88
CA ALA A 13 -26.07 -2.41 14.62
C ALA A 13 -27.47 -3.07 14.59
N CYS A 14 -27.56 -4.39 14.82
CA CYS A 14 -28.80 -5.16 14.64
C CYS A 14 -30.02 -4.65 15.44
N ALA A 15 -29.82 -3.82 16.46
CA ALA A 15 -30.89 -3.24 17.29
C ALA A 15 -31.11 -1.73 17.06
N VAL A 16 -30.37 -1.10 16.14
CA VAL A 16 -30.44 0.35 15.88
C VAL A 16 -31.12 0.57 14.53
N PRO A 17 -32.22 1.34 14.47
CA PRO A 17 -32.88 1.68 13.21
C PRO A 17 -31.90 2.34 12.24
N GLU A 18 -31.95 1.96 10.97
CA GLU A 18 -31.08 2.53 9.95
C GLU A 18 -31.44 4.03 9.76
N PRO A 19 -30.49 4.96 9.98
CA PRO A 19 -30.78 6.38 9.86
C PRO A 19 -31.07 6.81 8.41
N HIS A 20 -30.71 6.00 7.42
CA HIS A 20 -30.87 6.32 6.00
C HIS A 20 -32.20 5.85 5.44
N LYS A 21 -33.01 6.80 4.97
CA LYS A 21 -34.28 6.52 4.27
C LYS A 21 -34.08 5.93 2.86
N LYS A 22 -32.94 6.19 2.21
CA LYS A 22 -32.63 5.75 0.84
C LYS A 22 -31.16 5.38 0.71
N TYR A 23 -30.89 4.23 0.09
CA TYR A 23 -29.53 3.83 -0.24
C TYR A 23 -29.05 4.58 -1.49
N THR A 24 -27.97 5.35 -1.35
CA THR A 24 -27.38 6.14 -2.46
C THR A 24 -26.07 5.55 -2.99
N GLY A 25 -25.61 4.44 -2.39
CA GLY A 25 -24.30 3.86 -2.68
C GLY A 25 -23.14 4.83 -2.39
N GLU A 26 -21.98 4.59 -3.01
CA GLU A 26 -20.78 5.44 -2.89
C GLU A 26 -20.76 6.61 -3.90
N SER A 27 -21.93 7.09 -4.34
CA SER A 27 -22.03 8.09 -5.42
C SER A 27 -22.06 9.54 -4.92
N LYS A 28 -22.26 9.77 -3.62
CA LYS A 28 -22.38 11.11 -3.02
C LYS A 28 -21.27 11.37 -2.01
N PHE A 29 -20.88 12.64 -1.89
CA PHE A 29 -19.93 13.07 -0.86
C PHE A 29 -20.50 12.79 0.55
N PRO A 30 -19.70 12.28 1.51
CA PRO A 30 -18.26 11.97 1.45
C PRO A 30 -17.90 10.57 0.92
N LEU A 31 -18.87 9.66 0.73
CA LEU A 31 -18.60 8.28 0.28
C LEU A 31 -17.99 8.21 -1.13
N LEU A 32 -18.18 9.24 -1.96
CA LEU A 32 -17.50 9.36 -3.25
C LEU A 32 -15.98 9.19 -3.13
N LEU A 33 -15.37 9.67 -2.03
CA LEU A 33 -13.93 9.50 -1.78
C LEU A 33 -13.55 8.04 -1.54
N LEU A 34 -14.44 7.27 -0.89
CA LEU A 34 -14.24 5.83 -0.68
C LEU A 34 -14.38 5.06 -1.99
N ASN A 35 -15.25 5.50 -2.90
CA ASN A 35 -15.33 4.97 -4.26
C ASN A 35 -14.07 5.28 -5.06
N LEU A 36 -13.56 6.53 -4.96
CA LEU A 36 -12.32 6.95 -5.62
C LEU A 36 -11.10 6.16 -5.13
N HIS A 37 -11.09 5.77 -3.86
CA HIS A 37 -10.04 4.93 -3.29
C HIS A 37 -9.85 3.60 -4.04
N ARG A 38 -10.90 3.08 -4.69
CA ARG A 38 -10.79 1.91 -5.55
C ARG A 38 -9.87 2.16 -6.75
N TYR A 39 -9.89 3.37 -7.31
CA TYR A 39 -9.06 3.74 -8.46
C TYR A 39 -7.65 4.14 -8.06
N PHE A 40 -7.43 4.64 -6.83
CA PHE A 40 -6.10 4.95 -6.32
C PHE A 40 -5.16 3.75 -6.33
N PHE A 41 -5.67 2.51 -6.28
CA PHE A 41 -4.84 1.33 -6.44
C PHE A 41 -4.05 1.31 -7.75
N TYR A 42 -4.62 1.77 -8.87
CA TYR A 42 -3.90 1.82 -10.15
C TYR A 42 -2.77 2.85 -10.12
N GLY A 43 -3.02 4.01 -9.53
CA GLY A 43 -1.98 5.01 -9.29
C GLY A 43 -0.88 4.48 -8.38
N ALA A 44 -1.25 3.80 -7.28
CA ALA A 44 -0.30 3.20 -6.36
C ALA A 44 0.59 2.15 -7.02
N LEU A 45 0.06 1.37 -7.98
CA LEU A 45 0.89 0.46 -8.77
C LEU A 45 1.90 1.20 -9.66
N LEU A 46 1.47 2.27 -10.33
CA LEU A 46 2.36 3.10 -11.17
C LEU A 46 3.50 3.70 -10.32
N PHE A 47 3.17 4.36 -9.21
CA PHE A 47 4.16 4.91 -8.31
C PHE A 47 5.01 3.83 -7.63
N GLY A 48 4.45 2.66 -7.35
CA GLY A 48 5.18 1.51 -6.82
C GLY A 48 6.26 1.03 -7.79
N LEU A 49 5.98 1.00 -9.09
CA LEU A 49 6.97 0.65 -10.13
C LEU A 49 8.06 1.72 -10.23
N LEU A 50 7.70 3.01 -10.13
CA LEU A 50 8.68 4.09 -10.05
C LEU A 50 9.57 3.96 -8.82
N ASN A 51 9.00 3.60 -7.67
CA ASN A 51 9.78 3.35 -6.46
C ASN A 51 10.76 2.17 -6.65
N ILE A 52 10.39 1.12 -7.39
CA ILE A 52 11.33 0.03 -7.75
C ILE A 52 12.48 0.58 -8.58
N TRP A 53 12.17 1.40 -9.58
CA TRP A 53 13.21 2.04 -10.38
C TRP A 53 14.17 2.84 -9.51
N ASP A 54 13.64 3.70 -8.63
CA ASP A 54 14.44 4.53 -7.72
C ASP A 54 15.25 3.68 -6.73
N GLY A 55 14.67 2.59 -6.21
CA GLY A 55 15.38 1.62 -5.37
C GLY A 55 16.53 0.93 -6.09
N ILE A 56 16.41 0.65 -7.39
CA ILE A 56 17.51 0.16 -8.22
C ILE A 56 18.57 1.26 -8.41
N GLN A 57 18.15 2.50 -8.66
CA GLN A 57 19.09 3.62 -8.80
C GLN A 57 19.84 3.93 -7.50
N ALA A 58 19.27 3.62 -6.34
CA ALA A 58 19.90 3.78 -5.04
C ALA A 58 21.16 2.92 -4.83
N PHE A 59 21.46 1.99 -5.75
CA PHE A 59 22.70 1.22 -5.78
C PHE A 59 23.83 1.87 -6.60
N ARG A 60 23.73 3.16 -6.96
CA ARG A 60 24.79 3.84 -7.72
C ARG A 60 25.89 4.38 -6.79
N GLY A 61 27.11 3.91 -7.05
CA GLY A 61 28.37 4.39 -6.45
C GLY A 61 28.71 5.81 -6.90
N ILE A 62 29.64 6.47 -6.21
CA ILE A 62 30.10 7.83 -6.55
C ILE A 62 30.72 7.85 -7.95
N ASP A 63 31.43 6.78 -8.31
CA ASP A 63 32.16 6.66 -9.57
C ASP A 63 31.28 6.12 -10.72
N GLY A 64 29.96 6.01 -10.50
CA GLY A 64 29.01 5.40 -11.43
C GLY A 64 28.96 3.86 -11.37
N GLY A 65 29.76 3.24 -10.49
CA GLY A 65 29.77 1.81 -10.21
C GLY A 65 28.64 1.35 -9.27
N PHE A 66 28.78 0.15 -8.71
CA PHE A 66 27.83 -0.40 -7.73
C PHE A 66 28.17 0.12 -6.33
N GLY A 67 27.27 0.91 -5.77
CA GLY A 67 27.33 1.40 -4.40
C GLY A 67 26.28 0.73 -3.53
N PHE A 68 26.63 0.47 -2.28
CA PHE A 68 25.70 0.01 -1.27
C PHE A 68 26.01 0.67 0.06
N GLY A 69 24.98 1.25 0.67
CA GLY A 69 25.11 1.92 1.95
C GLY A 69 23.86 1.79 2.81
N LEU A 70 23.89 2.49 3.93
CA LEU A 70 22.77 2.59 4.85
C LEU A 70 21.56 3.24 4.16
N GLY A 71 21.76 4.29 3.36
CA GLY A 71 20.69 4.90 2.58
C GLY A 71 19.99 3.91 1.64
N THR A 72 20.75 3.09 0.92
CA THR A 72 20.20 2.04 0.04
C THR A 72 19.36 1.04 0.85
N LEU A 73 19.85 0.58 1.99
CA LEU A 73 19.10 -0.34 2.86
C LEU A 73 17.78 0.26 3.34
N ILE A 74 17.80 1.51 3.80
CA ILE A 74 16.60 2.22 4.30
C ILE A 74 15.56 2.35 3.17
N ILE A 75 15.99 2.75 1.97
CA ILE A 75 15.11 2.86 0.79
C ILE A 75 14.46 1.52 0.46
N TRP A 76 15.23 0.41 0.45
CA TRP A 76 14.69 -0.91 0.14
C TRP A 76 13.73 -1.43 1.21
N VAL A 77 14.00 -1.18 2.49
CA VAL A 77 13.06 -1.53 3.57
C VAL A 77 11.74 -0.80 3.37
N ASN A 78 11.78 0.51 3.11
CA ASN A 78 10.58 1.30 2.83
C ASN A 78 9.83 0.79 1.60
N LEU A 79 10.56 0.51 0.51
CA LEU A 79 10.00 -0.03 -0.71
C LEU A 79 9.24 -1.34 -0.47
N ILE A 80 9.85 -2.29 0.23
CA ILE A 80 9.21 -3.58 0.54
C ILE A 80 7.96 -3.36 1.39
N MET A 81 8.00 -2.46 2.39
CA MET A 81 6.83 -2.17 3.22
C MET A 81 5.69 -1.52 2.42
N LEU A 82 6.00 -0.58 1.52
CA LEU A 82 5.03 0.04 0.61
C LEU A 82 4.38 -0.98 -0.33
N TRP A 83 5.18 -1.92 -0.86
CA TRP A 83 4.65 -3.00 -1.70
C TRP A 83 3.77 -3.98 -0.93
N ILE A 84 4.15 -4.37 0.29
CA ILE A 84 3.31 -5.23 1.15
C ILE A 84 1.99 -4.51 1.46
N TYR A 85 2.03 -3.22 1.79
CA TYR A 85 0.82 -2.42 2.00
C TYR A 85 -0.07 -2.40 0.75
N THR A 86 0.52 -2.13 -0.42
CA THR A 86 -0.20 -2.09 -1.71
C THR A 86 -0.83 -3.44 -2.06
N LEU A 87 -0.07 -4.53 -1.94
CA LEU A 87 -0.54 -5.89 -2.26
C LEU A 87 -1.56 -6.43 -1.26
N SER A 88 -1.55 -5.93 -0.01
CA SER A 88 -2.52 -6.34 1.01
C SER A 88 -3.89 -5.66 0.87
N CYS A 89 -4.09 -4.72 -0.06
CA CYS A 89 -5.35 -3.98 -0.14
C CYS A 89 -6.55 -4.83 -0.64
N HIS A 90 -7.76 -4.34 -0.37
CA HIS A 90 -8.99 -4.99 -0.84
C HIS A 90 -9.12 -4.97 -2.37
N ALA A 91 -8.62 -3.93 -3.03
CA ALA A 91 -8.64 -3.83 -4.49
C ALA A 91 -7.78 -4.93 -5.15
N CYS A 92 -6.57 -5.18 -4.64
CA CYS A 92 -5.70 -6.27 -5.09
C CYS A 92 -6.39 -7.63 -4.91
N ARG A 93 -6.98 -7.89 -3.74
CA ARG A 93 -7.74 -9.13 -3.48
C ARG A 93 -8.87 -9.32 -4.51
N HIS A 94 -9.60 -8.26 -4.82
CA HIS A 94 -10.68 -8.28 -5.79
C HIS A 94 -10.16 -8.49 -7.22
N ILE A 95 -9.02 -7.92 -7.60
CA ILE A 95 -8.42 -8.14 -8.92
C ILE A 95 -7.98 -9.61 -9.09
N VAL A 96 -7.37 -10.18 -8.05
CA VAL A 96 -6.83 -11.55 -8.10
C VAL A 96 -7.92 -12.63 -8.07
N GLY A 97 -8.95 -12.47 -7.24
CA GLY A 97 -10.00 -13.48 -7.06
C GLY A 97 -11.39 -13.09 -7.51
N GLY A 98 -11.58 -11.87 -8.04
CA GLY A 98 -12.87 -11.37 -8.48
C GLY A 98 -13.45 -12.20 -9.63
N ARG A 99 -14.78 -12.35 -9.62
CA ARG A 99 -15.56 -13.05 -10.67
C ARG A 99 -15.23 -14.54 -10.85
N LEU A 100 -14.46 -15.15 -9.93
CA LEU A 100 -14.26 -16.60 -9.92
C LEU A 100 -15.56 -17.31 -9.50
N LYS A 101 -16.14 -18.10 -10.42
CA LYS A 101 -17.32 -18.94 -10.15
C LYS A 101 -16.97 -20.37 -9.73
N HIS A 102 -15.76 -20.84 -10.07
CA HIS A 102 -15.29 -22.19 -9.76
C HIS A 102 -13.82 -22.14 -9.32
N PHE A 103 -13.55 -22.38 -8.03
CA PHE A 103 -12.18 -22.34 -7.49
C PHE A 103 -11.35 -23.56 -7.92
N SER A 104 -11.97 -24.73 -8.04
CA SER A 104 -11.33 -25.97 -8.48
C SER A 104 -10.74 -25.90 -9.89
N LYS A 105 -11.38 -25.14 -10.80
CA LYS A 105 -10.92 -24.94 -12.19
C LYS A 105 -9.85 -23.86 -12.33
N HIS A 106 -9.55 -23.10 -11.26
CA HIS A 106 -8.58 -22.01 -11.27
C HIS A 106 -7.65 -22.05 -10.04
N PRO A 107 -6.85 -23.13 -9.88
CA PRO A 107 -6.06 -23.36 -8.67
C PRO A 107 -5.02 -22.26 -8.42
N LEU A 108 -4.38 -21.72 -9.48
CA LEU A 108 -3.39 -20.64 -9.33
C LEU A 108 -4.02 -19.34 -8.81
N ARG A 109 -5.15 -18.92 -9.40
CA ARG A 109 -5.86 -17.72 -8.93
C ARG A 109 -6.39 -17.90 -7.52
N TYR A 110 -6.87 -19.09 -7.17
CA TYR A 110 -7.29 -19.40 -5.80
C TYR A 110 -6.11 -19.32 -4.81
N ARG A 111 -4.93 -19.82 -5.17
CA ARG A 111 -3.71 -19.70 -4.35
C ARG A 111 -3.31 -18.25 -4.13
N TYR A 112 -3.24 -17.45 -5.20
CA TYR A 112 -2.92 -16.02 -5.08
C TYR A 112 -3.97 -15.27 -4.26
N TRP A 113 -5.26 -15.52 -4.50
CA TRP A 113 -6.33 -14.92 -3.72
C TRP A 113 -6.21 -15.30 -2.24
N THR A 114 -5.92 -16.57 -1.93
CA THR A 114 -5.71 -17.03 -0.54
C THR A 114 -4.53 -16.32 0.11
N PHE A 115 -3.42 -16.15 -0.60
CA PHE A 115 -2.25 -15.41 -0.11
C PHE A 115 -2.59 -13.94 0.17
N VAL A 116 -3.16 -13.23 -0.80
CA VAL A 116 -3.58 -11.82 -0.65
C VAL A 116 -4.63 -11.69 0.45
N SER A 117 -5.51 -12.68 0.61
CA SER A 117 -6.51 -12.72 1.68
C SER A 117 -5.89 -12.75 3.07
N LYS A 118 -4.79 -13.49 3.25
CA LYS A 118 -4.03 -13.53 4.50
C LYS A 118 -3.36 -12.17 4.78
N LEU A 119 -2.74 -11.56 3.76
CA LEU A 119 -2.15 -10.23 3.90
C LEU A 119 -3.20 -9.17 4.23
N ASN A 120 -4.35 -9.23 3.56
CA ASN A 120 -5.42 -8.24 3.72
C ASN A 120 -5.98 -8.16 5.15
N ALA A 121 -5.95 -9.26 5.91
CA ALA A 121 -6.34 -9.25 7.32
C ALA A 121 -5.51 -8.25 8.16
N ASN A 122 -4.26 -8.02 7.78
CA ASN A 122 -3.33 -7.12 8.47
C ASN A 122 -3.09 -5.81 7.70
N HIS A 123 -3.92 -5.47 6.70
CA HIS A 123 -3.72 -4.31 5.83
C HIS A 123 -3.51 -3.00 6.61
N GLY A 124 -4.30 -2.75 7.65
CA GLY A 124 -4.14 -1.56 8.50
C GLY A 124 -2.80 -1.52 9.25
N ARG A 125 -2.28 -2.67 9.68
CA ARG A 125 -0.95 -2.76 10.31
C ARG A 125 0.16 -2.46 9.30
N TYR A 126 0.06 -3.03 8.10
CA TYR A 126 1.02 -2.74 7.03
C TYR A 126 0.99 -1.26 6.63
N ALA A 127 -0.19 -0.63 6.63
CA ALA A 127 -0.32 0.81 6.41
C ALA A 127 0.51 1.61 7.42
N MET A 128 0.34 1.33 8.71
CA MET A 128 1.09 2.02 9.77
C MET A 128 2.59 1.80 9.66
N ILE A 129 3.03 0.55 9.46
CA ILE A 129 4.46 0.25 9.30
C ILE A 129 5.03 1.00 8.10
N SER A 130 4.35 0.94 6.95
CA SER A 130 4.80 1.63 5.73
C SER A 130 4.86 3.16 5.88
N LEU A 131 3.93 3.74 6.64
CA LEU A 131 3.94 5.17 6.94
C LEU A 131 5.15 5.56 7.77
N PHE A 132 5.45 4.81 8.83
CA PHE A 132 6.64 5.06 9.64
C PHE A 132 7.92 4.88 8.84
N THR A 133 8.04 3.84 8.03
CA THR A 133 9.23 3.65 7.19
C THR A 133 9.40 4.74 6.15
N ALA A 134 8.31 5.26 5.60
CA ALA A 134 8.35 6.36 4.63
C ALA A 134 8.86 7.64 5.30
N ILE A 135 8.28 8.02 6.44
CA ILE A 135 8.72 9.19 7.22
C ILE A 135 10.21 9.07 7.59
N LEU A 136 10.66 7.90 8.03
CA LEU A 136 12.06 7.66 8.38
C LEU A 136 12.97 7.76 7.15
N THR A 137 12.54 7.26 6.00
CA THR A 137 13.31 7.33 4.75
C THR A 137 13.45 8.78 4.29
N ASP A 138 12.34 9.53 4.28
CA ASP A 138 12.33 10.94 3.90
C ASP A 138 13.21 11.77 4.83
N ALA A 139 13.10 11.55 6.15
CA ALA A 139 13.96 12.21 7.13
C ALA A 139 15.44 11.87 6.92
N TYR A 140 15.77 10.61 6.64
CA TYR A 140 17.16 10.19 6.39
C TYR A 140 17.73 10.86 5.13
N ILE A 141 17.00 10.78 4.00
CA ILE A 141 17.42 11.38 2.73
C ILE A 141 17.54 12.90 2.88
N MET A 142 16.60 13.54 3.57
CA MET A 142 16.66 14.97 3.87
C MET A 142 17.94 15.32 4.63
N CYS A 143 18.26 14.61 5.71
CA CYS A 143 19.48 14.86 6.51
C CYS A 143 20.76 14.68 5.68
N VAL A 144 20.83 13.64 4.85
CA VAL A 144 21.97 13.42 3.93
C VAL A 144 22.06 14.56 2.91
N SER A 145 20.94 14.95 2.30
CA SER A 145 20.90 16.05 1.32
C SER A 145 21.25 17.41 1.92
N ALA A 146 20.93 17.63 3.20
CA ALA A 146 21.26 18.83 3.96
C ALA A 146 22.69 18.83 4.48
N ASN A 147 23.48 17.78 4.19
CA ASN A 147 24.85 17.57 4.69
C ASN A 147 24.94 17.58 6.23
N TRP A 148 23.89 17.15 6.93
CA TRP A 148 23.95 16.99 8.39
C TRP A 148 24.85 15.82 8.77
N PHE A 149 24.87 14.78 7.95
CA PHE A 149 25.83 13.68 7.99
C PHE A 149 25.97 13.06 6.59
N SER A 150 27.10 12.39 6.36
CA SER A 150 27.33 11.65 5.11
C SER A 150 26.62 10.30 5.13
N ASP A 151 26.14 9.86 3.96
CA ASP A 151 25.62 8.50 3.79
C ASP A 151 26.70 7.46 4.16
N LEU A 152 26.35 6.53 5.04
CA LEU A 152 27.27 5.49 5.49
C LEU A 152 27.38 4.42 4.42
N ARG A 153 28.41 4.53 3.57
CA ARG A 153 28.67 3.57 2.50
C ARG A 153 29.48 2.37 2.99
N ILE A 154 29.04 1.19 2.58
CA ILE A 154 29.70 -0.09 2.84
C ILE A 154 30.49 -0.53 1.60
N VAL A 155 29.91 -0.33 0.41
CA VAL A 155 30.53 -0.59 -0.90
C VAL A 155 30.35 0.65 -1.76
N ASN A 156 31.35 0.98 -2.57
CA ASN A 156 31.32 2.12 -3.48
C ASN A 156 31.83 1.74 -4.87
#